data_AF-A0A3R6QRY0-F1
#
_entry.id   AF-A0A3R6QRY0-F1
#
_cell.length_a   1.000
_cell.length_b   1.000
_cell.length_c   1.000
_cell.angle_alpha   90.00
_cell.angle_beta   90.00
_cell.angle_gamma   90.00
#
_symmetry.space_group_name_H-M   'P 1'
#
loop_
_entity.id
_entity.type
_entity.pdbx_description
1 polymer ?
#
loop_
_entity_poly.entity_id
_entity_poly.type
_entity_poly.pdbx_seq_one_letter_code
_entity_poly.pdbx_strand_id
1 'polypeptide(L)'
;MKIICKKGCNVKSALQIVSEYMEKKSLEYPLIGEDLEIEISLKNQDGEEYPDNDQTVYFDEKELELLQSHEKTPDYYNIDALTGLYNRGKYERDIRMFQATGYERLTCVYMDVVGLHEVNNHLGHEAGDKMLCMISDAIREYFPKSLAYRIGGDEFVVLCPDHGQEEVLEKVSSLRQAIRQQDYEVSIGIGESTDTKTLNEIINYAENAMRYDKADFYRNNGGLRQMRSLNYKLEQLLLKKRDANHFLDVIAPRYKGVYMVNPKTDQCRYIYVPPYFQDMLDRNKGSFIPSMREYYHALVRPEYYDRFETILDYHYIQEKLASEGMVTMTYEKLDDSWVELKITAYDQSTADTQELLWIFIDEKYGLPTT
;
A
#
# COMPACT_ATOMS: atom_id res chain seq x y z
N MET A 1 29.20 -41.21 -8.25
CA MET A 1 28.26 -40.29 -7.57
C MET A 1 27.12 -41.10 -6.95
N LYS A 2 27.04 -41.11 -5.61
CA LYS A 2 26.00 -41.83 -4.86
C LYS A 2 24.97 -40.84 -4.34
N ILE A 3 23.69 -41.01 -4.72
CA ILE A 3 22.58 -40.15 -4.27
C ILE A 3 21.72 -40.95 -3.30
N ILE A 4 21.59 -40.47 -2.07
CA ILE A 4 20.77 -41.09 -1.02
C ILE A 4 19.61 -40.14 -0.72
N CYS A 5 18.40 -40.49 -1.15
CA CYS A 5 17.20 -39.72 -0.84
C CYS A 5 16.51 -40.26 0.42
N LYS A 6 16.12 -39.38 1.37
CA LYS A 6 15.34 -39.79 2.54
C LYS A 6 13.97 -40.35 2.14
N LYS A 7 13.46 -41.26 2.97
CA LYS A 7 12.16 -41.95 2.79
C LYS A 7 11.02 -40.91 2.71
N GLY A 8 10.33 -40.85 1.57
CA GLY A 8 9.26 -39.87 1.28
C GLY A 8 9.54 -38.93 0.10
N CYS A 9 10.73 -38.97 -0.49
CA CYS A 9 11.08 -38.18 -1.67
C CYS A 9 10.35 -38.68 -2.94
N ASN A 10 9.90 -37.77 -3.80
CA ASN A 10 9.30 -38.12 -5.09
C ASN A 10 10.40 -38.56 -6.06
N VAL A 11 10.51 -39.88 -6.25
CA VAL A 11 11.51 -40.55 -7.08
C VAL A 11 11.57 -39.99 -8.52
N LYS A 12 10.45 -39.48 -9.05
CA LYS A 12 10.39 -38.92 -10.41
C LYS A 12 11.16 -37.59 -10.55
N SER A 13 11.13 -36.74 -9.53
CA SER A 13 11.85 -35.46 -9.50
C SER A 13 13.34 -35.65 -9.28
N ALA A 14 13.73 -36.61 -8.43
CA ALA A 14 15.13 -36.98 -8.23
C ALA A 14 15.74 -37.55 -9.53
N LEU A 15 15.01 -38.42 -10.24
CA LEU A 15 15.46 -38.97 -11.52
C LEU A 15 15.57 -37.92 -12.63
N GLN A 16 14.74 -36.86 -12.61
CA GLN A 16 14.77 -35.80 -13.62
C GLN A 16 15.96 -34.85 -13.46
N ILE A 17 16.28 -34.46 -12.21
CA ILE A 17 17.48 -33.66 -11.89
C ILE A 17 18.75 -34.44 -12.26
N VAL A 18 18.76 -35.74 -11.99
CA VAL A 18 19.85 -36.63 -12.40
C VAL A 18 19.91 -36.75 -13.92
N SER A 19 18.78 -36.89 -14.61
CA SER A 19 18.72 -36.95 -16.08
C SER A 19 19.28 -35.69 -16.74
N GLU A 20 18.94 -34.50 -16.24
CA GLU A 20 19.44 -33.22 -16.78
C GLU A 20 20.94 -33.03 -16.50
N TYR A 21 21.42 -33.48 -15.35
CA TYR A 21 22.86 -33.50 -15.04
C TYR A 21 23.63 -34.48 -15.94
N MET A 22 23.05 -35.64 -16.25
CA MET A 22 23.63 -36.68 -17.12
C MET A 22 23.63 -36.27 -18.59
N GLU A 23 22.58 -35.57 -19.08
CA GLU A 23 22.53 -35.00 -20.44
C GLU A 23 23.62 -33.95 -20.66
N LYS A 24 23.86 -33.07 -19.68
CA LYS A 24 24.95 -32.07 -19.75
C LYS A 24 26.35 -32.68 -19.77
N LYS A 25 26.51 -33.92 -19.31
CA LYS A 25 27.82 -34.59 -19.14
C LYS A 25 28.01 -35.84 -20.03
N SER A 26 27.00 -36.24 -20.82
CA SER A 26 27.02 -37.41 -21.73
C SER A 26 27.35 -38.74 -21.03
N LEU A 27 26.56 -39.12 -20.01
CA LEU A 27 26.78 -40.31 -19.19
C LEU A 27 25.59 -41.28 -19.22
N GLU A 28 25.86 -42.59 -19.11
CA GLU A 28 24.85 -43.67 -19.26
C GLU A 28 24.09 -44.03 -17.96
N TYR A 29 22.92 -44.64 -18.16
CA TYR A 29 21.77 -44.78 -17.25
C TYR A 29 22.04 -45.36 -15.84
N PRO A 30 21.27 -44.91 -14.81
CA PRO A 30 21.40 -45.39 -13.43
C PRO A 30 20.77 -46.77 -13.19
N LEU A 31 21.37 -47.56 -12.29
CA LEU A 31 20.80 -48.79 -11.72
C LEU A 31 20.18 -48.51 -10.34
N ILE A 32 19.09 -49.21 -10.01
CA ILE A 32 18.33 -49.03 -8.76
C ILE A 32 18.49 -50.28 -7.89
N GLY A 33 19.00 -50.12 -6.66
CA GLY A 33 19.12 -51.18 -5.65
C GLY A 33 17.93 -51.27 -4.69
N GLU A 34 17.94 -52.26 -3.80
CA GLU A 34 16.81 -52.61 -2.90
C GLU A 34 16.52 -51.57 -1.78
N ASP A 35 17.50 -50.74 -1.44
CA ASP A 35 17.28 -49.42 -0.83
C ASP A 35 17.45 -48.39 -1.95
N LEU A 36 16.68 -47.29 -1.93
CA LEU A 36 16.65 -46.22 -2.95
C LEU A 36 17.98 -45.42 -3.03
N GLU A 37 19.10 -46.12 -3.14
CA GLU A 37 20.43 -45.64 -3.44
C GLU A 37 20.57 -45.65 -4.97
N ILE A 38 20.85 -44.47 -5.53
CA ILE A 38 21.18 -44.34 -6.95
C ILE A 38 22.69 -44.13 -7.03
N GLU A 39 23.39 -45.11 -7.60
CA GLU A 39 24.83 -45.09 -7.80
C GLU A 39 25.15 -44.85 -9.27
N ILE A 40 25.95 -43.82 -9.56
CA ILE A 40 26.35 -43.43 -10.92
C ILE A 40 27.87 -43.59 -11.03
N SER A 41 28.32 -44.49 -11.89
CA SER A 41 29.74 -44.68 -12.24
C SER A 41 30.07 -44.03 -13.59
N LEU A 42 31.27 -43.45 -13.69
CA LEU A 42 31.75 -42.78 -14.90
C LEU A 42 32.74 -43.71 -15.61
N LYS A 43 32.50 -44.02 -16.88
CA LYS A 43 33.41 -44.77 -17.75
C LYS A 43 33.97 -43.88 -18.86
N ASN A 44 35.20 -44.13 -19.28
CA ASN A 44 35.78 -43.52 -20.47
C ASN A 44 35.19 -44.16 -21.75
N GLN A 45 35.54 -43.63 -22.92
CA GLN A 45 35.01 -44.09 -24.22
C GLN A 45 35.32 -45.57 -24.55
N ASP A 46 36.29 -46.17 -23.84
CA ASP A 46 36.68 -47.58 -23.96
C ASP A 46 36.03 -48.49 -22.89
N GLY A 47 35.20 -47.91 -22.01
CA GLY A 47 34.45 -48.64 -20.98
C GLY A 47 35.17 -48.85 -19.65
N GLU A 48 36.33 -48.24 -19.42
CA GLU A 48 37.08 -48.31 -18.16
C GLU A 48 36.67 -47.18 -17.20
N GLU A 49 36.55 -47.50 -15.91
CA GLU A 49 36.10 -46.55 -14.87
C GLU A 49 37.17 -45.50 -14.53
N TYR A 50 36.74 -44.25 -14.34
CA TYR A 50 37.64 -43.15 -13.95
C TYR A 50 38.14 -43.29 -12.50
N PRO A 51 39.46 -43.23 -12.25
CA PRO A 51 40.02 -43.32 -10.90
C PRO A 51 40.04 -41.95 -10.22
N ASP A 52 38.91 -41.55 -9.59
CA ASP A 52 38.80 -40.58 -8.46
C ASP A 52 37.33 -40.11 -8.29
N ASN A 53 36.39 -41.05 -8.13
CA ASN A 53 34.95 -40.75 -8.22
C ASN A 53 34.26 -40.42 -6.88
N ASP A 54 35.03 -40.07 -5.84
CA ASP A 54 34.56 -40.00 -4.45
C ASP A 54 34.25 -38.56 -3.94
N GLN A 55 33.84 -37.65 -4.82
CA GLN A 55 33.27 -36.38 -4.36
C GLN A 55 31.78 -36.55 -3.99
N THR A 56 31.51 -36.48 -2.69
CA THR A 56 30.15 -36.45 -2.12
C THR A 56 29.70 -35.01 -1.97
N VAL A 57 28.57 -34.65 -2.59
CA VAL A 57 27.94 -33.32 -2.44
C VAL A 57 26.72 -33.46 -1.53
N TYR A 58 26.66 -32.63 -0.48
CA TYR A 58 25.54 -32.57 0.46
C TYR A 58 24.70 -31.35 0.13
N PHE A 59 23.38 -31.52 0.01
CA PHE A 59 22.43 -30.42 -0.05
C PHE A 59 21.71 -30.34 1.30
N ASP A 60 21.64 -29.15 1.89
CA ASP A 60 20.88 -28.94 3.12
C ASP A 60 19.36 -28.80 2.84
N GLU A 61 18.54 -28.92 3.90
CA GLU A 61 17.08 -28.85 3.81
C GLU A 61 16.58 -27.54 3.21
N LYS A 62 17.34 -26.46 3.38
CA LYS A 62 17.01 -25.09 2.96
C LYS A 62 17.34 -24.89 1.48
N GLU A 63 18.43 -25.48 1.00
CA GLU A 63 18.82 -25.55 -0.41
C GLU A 63 17.83 -26.39 -1.20
N LEU A 64 17.34 -27.49 -0.62
CA LEU A 64 16.28 -28.31 -1.20
C LEU A 64 14.94 -27.54 -1.31
N GLU A 65 14.54 -26.81 -0.27
CA GLU A 65 13.35 -25.95 -0.29
C GLU A 65 13.47 -24.82 -1.33
N LEU A 66 14.66 -24.21 -1.43
CA LEU A 66 14.94 -23.16 -2.41
C LEU A 66 14.80 -23.70 -3.83
N LEU A 67 15.33 -24.89 -4.13
CA LEU A 67 15.23 -25.54 -5.43
C LEU A 67 13.80 -26.00 -5.77
N GLN A 68 13.03 -26.48 -4.78
CA GLN A 68 11.61 -26.84 -4.95
C GLN A 68 10.72 -25.64 -5.29
N SER A 69 11.08 -24.43 -4.85
CA SER A 69 10.41 -23.18 -5.21
C SER A 69 10.59 -22.77 -6.69
N HIS A 70 11.58 -23.34 -7.40
CA HIS A 70 11.92 -22.92 -8.77
C HIS A 70 11.04 -23.53 -9.87
N GLU A 71 10.30 -24.62 -9.62
CA GLU A 71 9.79 -25.43 -10.74
C GLU A 71 8.39 -25.12 -11.26
N LYS A 72 7.53 -24.32 -10.60
CA LYS A 72 6.12 -24.16 -11.06
C LYS A 72 5.48 -22.80 -10.82
N THR A 73 6.05 -21.71 -11.36
CA THR A 73 5.23 -20.54 -11.70
C THR A 73 5.39 -20.24 -13.19
N PRO A 74 4.31 -20.30 -14.01
CA PRO A 74 4.34 -19.82 -15.38
C PRO A 74 4.99 -18.42 -15.44
N ASP A 75 5.80 -18.13 -16.45
CA ASP A 75 6.48 -16.83 -16.62
C ASP A 75 5.52 -15.63 -16.47
N TYR A 76 4.24 -15.80 -16.79
CA TYR A 76 3.20 -14.79 -16.60
C TYR A 76 3.09 -14.26 -15.15
N TYR A 77 3.30 -15.08 -14.12
CA TYR A 77 3.23 -14.63 -12.72
C TYR A 77 4.45 -13.81 -12.28
N ASN A 78 5.49 -13.76 -13.11
CA ASN A 78 6.74 -13.08 -12.81
C ASN A 78 6.85 -11.75 -13.54
N ILE A 79 5.88 -11.45 -14.41
CA ILE A 79 5.89 -10.31 -15.31
C ILE A 79 4.83 -9.30 -14.85
N ASP A 80 5.16 -8.01 -14.94
CA ASP A 80 4.21 -6.92 -14.81
C ASP A 80 3.38 -6.82 -16.09
N ALA A 81 2.06 -6.96 -15.97
CA ALA A 81 1.18 -7.08 -17.12
C ALA A 81 1.16 -5.83 -18.01
N LEU A 82 1.42 -4.64 -17.44
CA LEU A 82 1.43 -3.39 -18.19
C LEU A 82 2.74 -3.20 -18.96
N THR A 83 3.86 -3.30 -18.25
CA THR A 83 5.16 -2.95 -18.81
C THR A 83 5.83 -4.13 -19.49
N GLY A 84 5.53 -5.36 -19.10
CA GLY A 84 6.19 -6.58 -19.53
C GLY A 84 7.60 -6.77 -18.93
N LEU A 85 7.99 -5.97 -17.94
CA LEU A 85 9.19 -6.20 -17.13
C LEU A 85 8.89 -7.24 -16.03
N TYR A 86 9.91 -7.66 -15.28
CA TYR A 86 9.66 -8.50 -14.13
C TYR A 86 8.93 -7.72 -13.02
N ASN A 87 8.08 -8.40 -12.27
CA ASN A 87 7.35 -7.77 -11.17
C ASN A 87 8.13 -7.82 -9.85
N ARG A 88 7.59 -7.13 -8.84
CA ARG A 88 8.12 -7.11 -7.47
C ARG A 88 8.35 -8.51 -6.88
N GLY A 89 7.45 -9.46 -7.13
CA GLY A 89 7.57 -10.82 -6.59
C GLY A 89 8.75 -11.59 -7.17
N LYS A 90 9.11 -11.34 -8.43
CA LYS A 90 10.36 -11.87 -9.00
C LYS A 90 11.58 -11.12 -8.50
N TYR A 91 11.53 -9.79 -8.39
CA TYR A 91 12.62 -9.00 -7.80
C TYR A 91 13.03 -9.53 -6.41
N GLU A 92 12.07 -9.69 -5.50
CA GLU A 92 12.34 -10.17 -4.13
C GLU A 92 12.93 -11.59 -4.10
N ARG A 93 12.57 -12.45 -5.05
CA ARG A 93 13.15 -13.80 -5.19
C ARG A 93 14.57 -13.75 -5.73
N ASP A 94 14.81 -12.96 -6.77
CA ASP A 94 16.13 -12.84 -7.38
C ASP A 94 17.15 -12.24 -6.39
N ILE A 95 16.73 -11.27 -5.55
CA ILE A 95 17.56 -10.73 -4.46
C ILE A 95 17.96 -11.84 -3.46
N ARG A 96 17.01 -12.69 -3.04
CA ARG A 96 17.31 -13.83 -2.16
C ARG A 96 18.26 -14.83 -2.82
N MET A 97 18.11 -15.04 -4.13
CA MET A 97 19.01 -15.90 -4.89
C MET A 97 20.43 -15.32 -4.92
N PHE A 98 20.60 -14.05 -5.27
CA PHE A 98 21.92 -13.39 -5.28
C PHE A 98 22.61 -13.41 -3.91
N GLN A 99 21.85 -13.35 -2.81
CA GLN A 99 22.39 -13.52 -1.45
C GLN A 99 22.86 -14.94 -1.17
N ALA A 100 22.17 -15.95 -1.72
CA ALA A 100 22.45 -17.36 -1.47
C ALA A 100 23.58 -17.90 -2.37
N THR A 101 23.57 -17.59 -3.66
CA THR A 101 24.55 -18.09 -4.64
C THR A 101 25.78 -17.22 -4.76
N GLY A 102 25.65 -15.95 -4.37
CA GLY A 102 26.66 -14.93 -4.57
C GLY A 102 26.77 -14.42 -6.00
N TYR A 103 27.65 -13.44 -6.17
CA TYR A 103 28.00 -12.76 -7.42
C TYR A 103 29.40 -12.17 -7.31
N GLU A 104 30.14 -12.06 -8.42
CA GLU A 104 31.45 -11.39 -8.43
C GLU A 104 31.31 -9.86 -8.41
N ARG A 105 30.33 -9.36 -9.16
CA ARG A 105 30.00 -7.93 -9.24
C ARG A 105 28.52 -7.77 -9.56
N LEU A 106 27.89 -6.78 -8.94
CA LEU A 106 26.50 -6.44 -9.20
C LEU A 106 26.29 -4.93 -9.06
N THR A 107 25.79 -4.31 -10.12
CA THR A 107 25.34 -2.92 -10.07
C THR A 107 23.82 -2.86 -10.06
N CYS A 108 23.26 -2.08 -9.14
CA CYS A 108 21.83 -1.81 -9.01
C CYS A 108 21.54 -0.38 -9.48
N VAL A 109 20.55 -0.24 -10.36
CA VAL A 109 19.97 1.03 -10.77
C VAL A 109 18.56 1.10 -10.22
N TYR A 110 18.28 2.12 -9.41
CA TYR A 110 16.95 2.42 -8.88
C TYR A 110 16.39 3.64 -9.60
N MET A 111 15.15 3.54 -10.09
CA MET A 111 14.51 4.59 -10.87
C MET A 111 13.10 4.88 -10.38
N ASP A 112 12.71 6.14 -10.45
CA ASP A 112 11.37 6.62 -10.11
C ASP A 112 10.87 7.60 -11.18
N VAL A 113 9.65 7.38 -11.66
CA VAL A 113 9.05 8.22 -12.70
C VAL A 113 8.58 9.55 -12.14
N VAL A 114 9.10 10.63 -12.72
CA VAL A 114 8.72 11.99 -12.38
C VAL A 114 7.50 12.39 -13.21
N GLY A 115 6.43 12.86 -12.56
CA GLY A 115 5.27 13.44 -13.24
C GLY A 115 4.09 12.50 -13.49
N LEU A 116 4.17 11.22 -13.12
CA LEU A 116 3.12 10.23 -13.47
C LEU A 116 1.71 10.63 -12.97
N HIS A 117 1.61 11.09 -11.73
CA HIS A 117 0.34 11.52 -11.15
C HIS A 117 -0.25 12.73 -11.90
N GLU A 118 0.60 13.69 -12.29
CA GLU A 118 0.19 14.85 -13.08
C GLU A 118 -0.33 14.44 -14.46
N VAL A 119 0.37 13.52 -15.15
CA VAL A 119 -0.06 12.96 -16.43
C VAL A 119 -1.42 12.28 -16.28
N ASN A 120 -1.58 11.43 -15.27
CA ASN A 120 -2.84 10.73 -15.01
C ASN A 120 -4.02 11.69 -14.79
N ASN A 121 -3.82 12.76 -14.02
CA ASN A 121 -4.90 13.70 -13.71
C ASN A 121 -5.29 14.60 -14.88
N HIS A 122 -4.34 14.98 -15.74
CA HIS A 122 -4.61 15.91 -16.84
C HIS A 122 -4.95 15.21 -18.15
N LEU A 123 -4.38 14.04 -18.40
CA LEU A 123 -4.46 13.31 -19.67
C LEU A 123 -5.12 11.93 -19.54
N GLY A 124 -5.43 11.50 -18.31
CA GLY A 124 -6.06 10.21 -18.02
C GLY A 124 -5.06 9.08 -17.82
N HIS A 125 -5.54 7.97 -17.25
CA HIS A 125 -4.73 6.80 -16.92
C HIS A 125 -4.06 6.15 -18.13
N GLU A 126 -4.72 6.12 -19.30
CA GLU A 126 -4.12 5.58 -20.52
C GLU A 126 -2.84 6.34 -20.94
N ALA A 127 -2.75 7.64 -20.63
CA ALA A 127 -1.55 8.43 -20.92
C ALA A 127 -0.40 8.07 -19.95
N GLY A 128 -0.71 7.86 -18.67
CA GLY A 128 0.28 7.37 -17.70
C GLY A 128 0.74 5.96 -18.02
N ASP A 129 -0.15 5.08 -18.48
CA ASP A 129 0.19 3.74 -18.92
C ASP A 129 1.18 3.77 -20.10
N LYS A 130 0.94 4.63 -21.09
CA LYS A 130 1.88 4.85 -22.21
C LYS A 130 3.23 5.36 -21.75
N MET A 131 3.25 6.27 -20.77
CA MET A 131 4.50 6.78 -20.18
C MET A 131 5.31 5.65 -19.53
N LEU A 132 4.65 4.80 -18.75
CA LEU A 132 5.29 3.64 -18.10
C LEU A 132 5.80 2.62 -19.12
N CYS A 133 5.02 2.31 -20.15
CA CYS A 133 5.46 1.44 -21.25
C CYS A 133 6.69 2.00 -21.96
N MET A 134 6.71 3.29 -22.30
CA MET A 134 7.86 3.92 -22.97
C MET A 134 9.13 3.82 -22.11
N ILE A 135 9.03 4.14 -20.82
CA ILE A 135 10.16 4.02 -19.89
C ILE A 135 10.63 2.56 -19.80
N SER A 136 9.71 1.59 -19.77
CA SER A 136 10.08 0.18 -19.76
C SER A 136 10.78 -0.29 -21.04
N ASP A 137 10.38 0.24 -22.20
CA ASP A 137 11.02 -0.06 -23.48
C ASP A 137 12.42 0.54 -23.54
N ALA A 138 12.60 1.77 -23.06
CA ALA A 138 13.93 2.37 -22.91
C ALA A 138 14.82 1.52 -21.98
N ILE A 139 14.29 1.03 -20.86
CA ILE A 139 15.05 0.15 -19.97
C ILE A 139 15.51 -1.12 -20.71
N ARG A 140 14.64 -1.77 -21.48
CA ARG A 140 15.01 -2.97 -22.26
C ARG A 140 16.07 -2.67 -23.31
N GLU A 141 15.96 -1.53 -23.99
CA GLU A 141 16.89 -1.14 -25.04
C GLU A 141 18.31 -0.91 -24.50
N TYR A 142 18.43 -0.18 -23.39
CA TYR A 142 19.73 0.15 -22.80
C TYR A 142 20.28 -0.96 -21.87
N PHE A 143 19.43 -1.84 -21.37
CA PHE A 143 19.81 -2.94 -20.47
C PHE A 143 19.29 -4.32 -20.92
N PRO A 144 19.59 -4.77 -22.17
CA PRO A 144 18.98 -5.96 -22.77
C PRO A 144 19.39 -7.29 -22.11
N LYS A 145 20.51 -7.31 -21.37
CA LYS A 145 21.04 -8.48 -20.67
C LYS A 145 20.85 -8.40 -19.15
N SER A 146 20.31 -7.30 -18.65
CA SER A 146 20.12 -7.09 -17.22
C SER A 146 18.74 -7.60 -16.79
N LEU A 147 18.57 -7.76 -15.48
CA LEU A 147 17.27 -8.08 -14.91
C LEU A 147 16.55 -6.78 -14.56
N ALA A 148 15.49 -6.46 -15.30
CA ALA A 148 14.72 -5.23 -15.13
C ALA A 148 13.36 -5.53 -14.50
N TYR A 149 12.99 -4.73 -13.49
CA TYR A 149 11.82 -4.93 -12.68
C TYR A 149 11.00 -3.65 -12.57
N ARG A 150 9.68 -3.80 -12.51
CA ARG A 150 8.77 -2.80 -11.95
C ARG A 150 8.33 -3.28 -10.57
N ILE A 151 8.70 -2.53 -9.54
CA ILE A 151 8.51 -2.93 -8.14
C ILE A 151 7.42 -2.13 -7.42
N GLY A 152 7.02 -1.00 -8.01
CA GLY A 152 5.97 -0.11 -7.52
C GLY A 152 5.13 0.46 -8.67
N GLY A 153 4.32 1.49 -8.37
CA GLY A 153 3.50 2.16 -9.38
C GLY A 153 4.34 2.88 -10.43
N ASP A 154 5.33 3.64 -9.97
CA ASP A 154 6.26 4.47 -10.73
C ASP A 154 7.74 4.08 -10.49
N GLU A 155 7.99 2.98 -9.78
CA GLU A 155 9.32 2.56 -9.36
C GLU A 155 9.84 1.35 -10.16
N PHE A 156 11.07 1.49 -10.66
CA PHE A 156 11.76 0.49 -11.45
C PHE A 156 13.14 0.18 -10.86
N VAL A 157 13.58 -1.07 -10.99
CA VAL A 157 14.91 -1.51 -10.58
C VAL A 157 15.55 -2.27 -11.73
N VAL A 158 16.84 -2.04 -11.97
CA VAL A 158 17.64 -2.84 -12.90
C VAL A 158 18.84 -3.39 -12.14
N LEU A 159 18.99 -4.72 -12.18
CA LEU A 159 20.15 -5.42 -11.64
C LEU A 159 21.04 -5.83 -12.82
N CYS A 160 22.29 -5.39 -12.78
CA CYS A 160 23.31 -5.64 -13.81
C CYS A 160 24.43 -6.52 -13.23
N PRO A 161 24.30 -7.86 -13.26
CA PRO A 161 25.37 -8.77 -12.85
C PRO A 161 26.59 -8.58 -13.74
N ASP A 162 27.78 -8.68 -13.18
CA ASP A 162 29.08 -8.61 -13.87
C ASP A 162 29.39 -7.27 -14.56
N HIS A 163 28.62 -6.22 -14.28
CA HIS A 163 28.83 -4.86 -14.80
C HIS A 163 29.23 -3.91 -13.67
N GLY A 164 30.22 -3.05 -13.93
CA GLY A 164 30.67 -2.02 -12.98
C GLY A 164 29.89 -0.71 -13.07
N GLN A 165 30.02 0.13 -12.04
CA GLN A 165 29.26 1.37 -11.93
C GLN A 165 29.49 2.33 -13.11
N GLU A 166 30.71 2.46 -13.61
CA GLU A 166 31.04 3.38 -14.72
C GLU A 166 30.31 2.99 -16.01
N GLU A 167 30.33 1.71 -16.38
CA GLU A 167 29.63 1.22 -17.58
C GLU A 167 28.11 1.41 -17.46
N VAL A 168 27.57 1.16 -16.27
CA VAL A 168 26.14 1.36 -16.01
C VAL A 168 25.77 2.85 -16.04
N LEU A 169 26.64 3.74 -15.56
CA LEU A 169 26.41 5.18 -15.57
C LEU A 169 26.29 5.75 -16.99
N GLU A 170 27.09 5.25 -17.95
CA GLU A 170 26.99 5.64 -19.35
C GLU A 170 25.65 5.21 -19.98
N LYS A 171 25.22 3.98 -19.71
CA LYS A 171 23.91 3.46 -20.15
C LYS A 171 22.76 4.24 -19.52
N VAL A 172 22.83 4.51 -18.23
CA VAL A 172 21.85 5.34 -17.50
C VAL A 172 21.75 6.75 -18.08
N SER A 173 22.89 7.37 -18.42
CA SER A 173 22.91 8.71 -18.99
C SER A 173 22.22 8.75 -20.36
N SER A 174 22.47 7.73 -21.19
CA SER A 174 21.83 7.59 -22.51
C SER A 174 20.33 7.30 -22.38
N LEU A 175 19.93 6.41 -21.46
CA LEU A 175 18.54 6.13 -21.13
C LEU A 175 17.81 7.39 -20.68
N ARG A 176 18.39 8.17 -19.76
CA ARG A 176 17.78 9.41 -19.27
C ARG A 176 17.60 10.43 -20.40
N GLN A 177 18.56 10.51 -21.33
CA GLN A 177 18.45 11.36 -22.50
C GLN A 177 17.30 10.92 -23.43
N ALA A 178 17.18 9.62 -23.71
CA ALA A 178 16.10 9.08 -24.54
C ALA A 178 14.72 9.34 -23.92
N ILE A 179 14.58 9.15 -22.61
CA ILE A 179 13.34 9.44 -21.88
C ILE A 179 12.97 10.93 -21.98
N ARG A 180 13.94 11.83 -21.85
CA ARG A 180 13.74 13.28 -21.99
C ARG A 180 13.34 13.72 -23.39
N GLN A 181 13.73 12.99 -24.43
CA GLN A 181 13.29 13.28 -25.81
C GLN A 181 11.79 13.03 -26.01
N GLN A 182 11.16 12.26 -25.13
CA GLN A 182 9.72 12.03 -25.09
C GLN A 182 9.00 12.93 -24.08
N ASP A 183 9.64 14.02 -23.65
CA ASP A 183 9.13 14.97 -22.64
C ASP A 183 8.82 14.33 -21.28
N TYR A 184 9.43 13.19 -20.97
CA TYR A 184 9.32 12.52 -19.67
C TYR A 184 10.61 12.67 -18.87
N GLU A 185 10.53 12.41 -17.57
CA GLU A 185 11.68 12.48 -16.67
C GLU A 185 11.66 11.31 -15.69
N VAL A 186 12.85 10.84 -15.33
CA VAL A 186 13.08 9.83 -14.29
C VAL A 186 14.14 10.33 -13.32
N SER A 187 13.94 10.02 -12.04
CA SER A 187 14.97 10.17 -11.01
C SER A 187 15.72 8.87 -10.86
N ILE A 188 17.05 8.91 -10.77
CA ILE A 188 17.90 7.71 -10.83
C ILE A 188 18.94 7.72 -9.72
N GLY A 189 19.18 6.55 -9.12
CA GLY A 189 20.29 6.29 -8.22
C GLY A 189 20.97 4.97 -8.57
N ILE A 190 22.28 4.90 -8.37
CA ILE A 190 23.10 3.75 -8.74
C ILE A 190 23.93 3.33 -7.52
N GLY A 191 24.04 2.02 -7.29
CA GLY A 191 24.93 1.44 -6.28
C GLY A 191 25.59 0.19 -6.82
N GLU A 192 26.87 0.01 -6.54
CA GLU A 192 27.66 -1.16 -6.95
C GLU A 192 28.11 -1.98 -5.75
N SER A 193 28.05 -3.30 -5.87
CA SER A 193 28.64 -4.25 -4.94
C SER A 193 29.59 -5.22 -5.64
N THR A 194 30.71 -5.52 -4.97
CA THR A 194 31.57 -6.67 -5.26
C THR A 194 31.58 -7.69 -4.10
N ASP A 195 30.71 -7.51 -3.10
CA ASP A 195 30.55 -8.43 -1.97
C ASP A 195 29.07 -8.72 -1.73
N THR A 196 28.73 -10.00 -1.80
CA THR A 196 27.40 -10.55 -1.54
C THR A 196 26.78 -10.08 -0.22
N LYS A 197 27.59 -9.83 0.82
CA LYS A 197 27.13 -9.39 2.15
C LYS A 197 26.58 -7.96 2.16
N THR A 198 26.92 -7.14 1.17
CA THR A 198 26.50 -5.74 1.10
C THR A 198 25.34 -5.52 0.13
N LEU A 199 24.71 -6.58 -0.40
CA LEU A 199 23.62 -6.45 -1.38
C LEU A 199 22.49 -5.53 -0.91
N ASN A 200 21.99 -5.71 0.31
CA ASN A 200 20.92 -4.87 0.83
C ASN A 200 21.40 -3.41 1.04
N GLU A 201 22.67 -3.23 1.41
CA GLU A 201 23.26 -1.90 1.62
C GLU A 201 23.37 -1.14 0.30
N ILE A 202 23.76 -1.80 -0.80
CA ILE A 202 23.87 -1.14 -2.10
C ILE A 202 22.51 -0.81 -2.72
N ILE A 203 21.49 -1.63 -2.47
CA ILE A 203 20.12 -1.36 -2.89
C ILE A 203 19.59 -0.14 -2.15
N ASN A 204 19.78 -0.09 -0.83
CA ASN A 204 19.41 1.07 -0.01
C ASN A 204 20.20 2.33 -0.43
N TYR A 205 21.47 2.19 -0.79
CA TYR A 205 22.27 3.29 -1.30
C TYR A 205 21.71 3.82 -2.63
N ALA A 206 21.42 2.94 -3.59
CA ALA A 206 20.84 3.31 -4.89
C ALA A 206 19.47 3.98 -4.71
N GLU A 207 18.61 3.45 -3.84
CA GLU A 207 17.31 4.04 -3.50
C GLU A 207 17.47 5.45 -2.90
N ASN A 208 18.39 5.63 -1.96
CA ASN A 208 18.64 6.95 -1.35
C ASN A 208 19.23 7.94 -2.36
N ALA A 209 20.15 7.51 -3.23
CA ALA A 209 20.66 8.34 -4.32
C ALA A 209 19.54 8.79 -5.27
N MET A 210 18.61 7.90 -5.62
CA MET A 210 17.42 8.23 -6.41
C MET A 210 16.55 9.28 -5.71
N ARG A 211 16.33 9.14 -4.38
CA ARG A 211 15.58 10.13 -3.59
C ARG A 211 16.24 11.51 -3.61
N TYR A 212 17.58 11.58 -3.58
CA TYR A 212 18.30 12.85 -3.72
C TYR A 212 18.13 13.45 -5.12
N ASP A 213 18.29 12.67 -6.18
CA ASP A 213 18.07 13.12 -7.57
C ASP A 213 16.63 13.64 -7.76
N LYS A 214 15.64 12.93 -7.20
CA LYS A 214 14.23 13.36 -7.18
C LYS A 214 14.06 14.68 -6.42
N ALA A 215 14.69 14.82 -5.26
CA ALA A 215 14.62 16.04 -4.47
C ALA A 215 15.26 17.24 -5.17
N ASP A 216 16.35 17.03 -5.90
CA ASP A 216 17.04 18.07 -6.66
C ASP A 216 16.26 18.47 -7.92
N PHE A 217 15.71 17.51 -8.66
CA PHE A 217 14.79 17.80 -9.77
C PHE A 217 13.65 18.71 -9.32
N TYR A 218 13.00 18.38 -8.20
CA TYR A 218 11.89 19.16 -7.67
C TYR A 218 12.30 20.50 -7.04
N ARG A 219 13.53 20.62 -6.53
CA ARG A 219 14.07 21.91 -6.04
C ARG A 219 14.27 22.86 -7.21
N ASN A 220 14.78 22.34 -8.32
CA ASN A 220 15.06 23.12 -9.53
C ASN A 220 13.77 23.41 -10.34
N ASN A 221 12.75 22.55 -10.22
CA ASN A 221 11.49 22.67 -10.98
C ASN A 221 10.28 23.03 -10.08
N GLY A 222 10.47 24.01 -9.19
CA GLY A 222 9.63 24.31 -8.02
C GLY A 222 8.11 24.42 -8.19
N GLY A 223 7.57 24.64 -9.40
CA GLY A 223 6.12 24.63 -9.66
C GLY A 223 5.45 23.28 -9.43
N LEU A 224 6.14 22.17 -9.70
CA LEU A 224 5.59 20.81 -9.57
C LEU A 224 5.44 20.36 -8.09
N ARG A 225 6.28 20.88 -7.17
CA ARG A 225 6.20 20.51 -5.74
C ARG A 225 4.92 20.97 -5.06
N GLN A 226 4.49 22.20 -5.33
CA GLN A 226 3.26 22.75 -4.73
C GLN A 226 2.04 21.94 -5.15
N MET A 227 1.97 21.57 -6.43
CA MET A 227 0.86 20.79 -6.98
C MET A 227 0.81 19.37 -6.39
N ARG A 228 1.97 18.72 -6.18
CA ARG A 228 2.07 17.41 -5.52
C ARG A 228 1.68 17.42 -4.05
N SER A 229 2.18 18.39 -3.27
CA SER A 229 1.81 18.48 -1.86
C SER A 229 0.31 18.74 -1.71
N LEU A 230 -0.26 19.53 -2.62
CA LEU A 230 -1.68 19.83 -2.62
C LEU A 230 -2.51 18.60 -3.02
N ASN A 231 -2.14 17.90 -4.10
CA ASN A 231 -2.86 16.69 -4.54
C ASN A 231 -2.80 15.57 -3.52
N TYR A 232 -1.62 15.29 -2.95
CA TYR A 232 -1.48 14.27 -1.90
C TYR A 232 -2.33 14.63 -0.66
N LYS A 233 -2.31 15.90 -0.24
CA LYS A 233 -3.18 16.36 0.86
C LYS A 233 -4.66 16.21 0.51
N LEU A 234 -5.05 16.49 -0.74
CA LEU A 234 -6.42 16.37 -1.21
C LEU A 234 -6.88 14.90 -1.17
N GLU A 235 -6.07 13.97 -1.67
CA GLU A 235 -6.36 12.53 -1.65
C GLU A 235 -6.52 12.00 -0.22
N GLN A 236 -5.60 12.37 0.67
CA GLN A 236 -5.68 11.97 2.08
C GLN A 236 -6.94 12.53 2.77
N LEU A 237 -7.35 13.75 2.44
CA LEU A 237 -8.60 14.33 2.95
C LEU A 237 -9.84 13.62 2.37
N LEU A 238 -9.82 13.25 1.09
CA LEU A 238 -10.92 12.53 0.45
C LEU A 238 -11.09 11.12 1.02
N LEU A 239 -9.99 10.41 1.27
CA LEU A 239 -10.00 9.11 1.94
C LEU A 239 -10.56 9.22 3.36
N LYS A 240 -10.03 10.14 4.18
CA LYS A 240 -10.55 10.38 5.53
C LYS A 240 -12.03 10.75 5.55
N LYS A 241 -12.47 11.56 4.58
CA LYS A 241 -13.89 11.92 4.42
C LYS A 241 -14.73 10.70 4.06
N ARG A 242 -14.26 9.86 3.15
CA ARG A 242 -14.95 8.62 2.74
C ARG A 242 -15.07 7.63 3.91
N ASP A 243 -14.00 7.44 4.67
CA ASP A 243 -13.99 6.54 5.82
C ASP A 243 -14.87 7.05 6.96
N ALA A 244 -14.81 8.35 7.24
CA ALA A 244 -15.71 9.00 8.19
C ALA A 244 -17.18 8.89 7.76
N ASN A 245 -17.48 9.14 6.48
CA ASN A 245 -18.84 8.98 5.95
C ASN A 245 -19.31 7.53 6.04
N HIS A 246 -18.47 6.56 5.70
CA HIS A 246 -18.82 5.14 5.81
C HIS A 246 -19.06 4.72 7.27
N PHE A 247 -18.23 5.19 8.21
CA PHE A 247 -18.45 4.99 9.64
C PHE A 247 -19.76 5.63 10.10
N LEU A 248 -20.02 6.88 9.68
CA LEU A 248 -21.25 7.60 9.96
C LEU A 248 -22.47 6.86 9.42
N ASP A 249 -22.42 6.32 8.20
CA ASP A 249 -23.51 5.54 7.59
C ASP A 249 -23.84 4.27 8.39
N VAL A 250 -22.81 3.62 8.96
CA VAL A 250 -22.99 2.42 9.80
C VAL A 250 -23.66 2.76 11.13
N ILE A 251 -23.37 3.92 11.73
CA ILE A 251 -23.95 4.34 13.01
C ILE A 251 -25.22 5.20 12.88
N ALA A 252 -25.46 5.78 11.71
CA ALA A 252 -26.58 6.66 11.37
C ALA A 252 -27.97 6.09 11.72
N PRO A 253 -28.25 4.77 11.64
CA PRO A 253 -29.54 4.23 12.07
C PRO A 253 -29.87 4.50 13.56
N ARG A 254 -28.84 4.72 14.40
CA ARG A 254 -28.98 4.92 15.85
C ARG A 254 -29.06 6.40 16.24
N TYR A 255 -28.48 7.29 15.45
CA TYR A 255 -28.41 8.73 15.74
C TYR A 255 -29.35 9.48 14.81
N LYS A 256 -30.24 10.32 15.37
CA LYS A 256 -31.14 11.21 14.63
C LYS A 256 -30.52 12.58 14.34
N GLY A 257 -29.33 12.85 14.85
CA GLY A 257 -28.63 14.12 14.62
C GLY A 257 -27.48 14.27 15.60
N VAL A 258 -26.33 14.77 15.12
CA VAL A 258 -25.16 15.09 15.94
C VAL A 258 -24.62 16.44 15.50
N TYR A 259 -24.67 17.41 16.41
CA TYR A 259 -24.34 18.81 16.14
C TYR A 259 -23.33 19.32 17.15
N MET A 260 -22.36 20.08 16.66
CA MET A 260 -21.43 20.84 17.49
C MET A 260 -21.79 22.31 17.38
N VAL A 261 -22.16 22.92 18.49
CA VAL A 261 -22.78 24.23 18.54
C VAL A 261 -21.90 25.18 19.33
N ASN A 262 -21.66 26.36 18.77
CA ASN A 262 -20.93 27.43 19.46
C ASN A 262 -21.93 28.36 20.17
N PRO A 263 -21.98 28.36 21.52
CA PRO A 263 -22.94 29.18 22.26
C PRO A 263 -22.76 30.69 22.08
N LYS A 264 -21.55 31.15 21.71
CA LYS A 264 -21.27 32.59 21.51
C LYS A 264 -21.86 33.11 20.19
N THR A 265 -21.91 32.28 19.15
CA THR A 265 -22.30 32.70 17.79
C THR A 265 -23.59 32.05 17.29
N ASP A 266 -24.13 31.08 18.03
CA ASP A 266 -25.24 30.21 17.63
C ASP A 266 -25.03 29.47 16.29
N GLN A 267 -23.78 29.37 15.85
CA GLN A 267 -23.42 28.63 14.64
C GLN A 267 -23.19 27.17 14.98
N CYS A 268 -23.69 26.25 14.14
CA CYS A 268 -23.47 24.83 14.30
C CYS A 268 -22.65 24.22 13.15
N ARG A 269 -21.84 23.22 13.51
CA ARG A 269 -21.17 22.29 12.61
C ARG A 269 -21.82 20.93 12.80
N TYR A 270 -22.32 20.33 11.74
CA TYR A 270 -22.99 19.03 11.83
C TYR A 270 -22.00 17.89 11.56
N ILE A 271 -22.03 16.88 12.42
CA ILE A 271 -21.33 15.60 12.23
C ILE A 271 -22.27 14.65 11.49
N TYR A 272 -23.54 14.66 11.88
CA TYR A 272 -24.62 13.96 11.19
C TYR A 272 -25.90 14.80 11.26
N VAL A 273 -26.48 15.13 10.10
CA VAL A 273 -27.70 15.93 10.00
C VAL A 273 -28.69 15.21 9.08
N PRO A 274 -29.92 14.93 9.55
CA PRO A 274 -30.95 14.41 8.67
C PRO A 274 -31.35 15.46 7.61
N PRO A 275 -31.74 15.04 6.40
CA PRO A 275 -32.15 15.96 5.34
C PRO A 275 -33.20 16.98 5.78
N TYR A 276 -34.19 16.56 6.59
CA TYR A 276 -35.25 17.45 7.06
C TYR A 276 -34.75 18.59 7.96
N PHE A 277 -33.67 18.38 8.72
CA PHE A 277 -33.12 19.40 9.63
C PHE A 277 -32.10 20.28 8.90
N GLN A 278 -31.43 19.75 7.86
CA GLN A 278 -30.60 20.56 6.97
C GLN A 278 -31.42 21.69 6.34
N ASP A 279 -32.63 21.39 5.85
CA ASP A 279 -33.53 22.40 5.30
C ASP A 279 -33.91 23.50 6.31
N MET A 280 -34.07 23.13 7.60
CA MET A 280 -34.35 24.09 8.68
C MET A 280 -33.14 24.98 8.96
N LEU A 281 -31.93 24.41 8.99
CA LEU A 281 -30.69 25.16 9.16
C LEU A 281 -30.46 26.15 8.01
N ASP A 282 -30.72 25.75 6.77
CA ASP A 282 -30.56 26.60 5.59
C ASP A 282 -31.53 27.80 5.63
N ARG A 283 -32.80 27.58 6.03
CA ARG A 283 -33.79 28.66 6.24
C ARG A 283 -33.36 29.65 7.32
N ASN A 284 -32.73 29.15 8.38
CA ASN A 284 -32.27 29.94 9.52
C ASN A 284 -30.79 30.38 9.41
N LYS A 285 -30.20 30.34 8.20
CA LYS A 285 -28.83 30.81 7.92
C LYS A 285 -27.76 30.16 8.83
N GLY A 286 -27.94 28.89 9.19
CA GLY A 286 -27.02 28.12 10.02
C GLY A 286 -27.17 28.32 11.54
N SER A 287 -28.14 29.13 11.98
CA SER A 287 -28.43 29.38 13.40
C SER A 287 -29.09 28.15 14.04
N PHE A 288 -28.51 27.61 15.11
CA PHE A 288 -28.97 26.35 15.71
C PHE A 288 -30.26 26.51 16.52
N ILE A 289 -30.34 27.50 17.41
CA ILE A 289 -31.52 27.68 18.28
C ILE A 289 -32.80 27.95 17.47
N PRO A 290 -32.84 28.87 16.48
CA PRO A 290 -34.04 29.07 15.66
C PRO A 290 -34.46 27.80 14.90
N SER A 291 -33.50 27.03 14.38
CA SER A 291 -33.76 25.77 13.70
C SER A 291 -34.32 24.69 14.63
N MET A 292 -33.82 24.65 15.88
CA MET A 292 -34.36 23.77 16.91
C MET A 292 -35.77 24.16 17.35
N ARG A 293 -36.11 25.45 17.37
CA ARG A 293 -37.49 25.92 17.60
C ARG A 293 -38.43 25.45 16.50
N GLU A 294 -38.01 25.58 15.25
CA GLU A 294 -38.76 25.07 14.10
C GLU A 294 -38.94 23.54 14.20
N TYR A 295 -37.88 22.82 14.57
CA TYR A 295 -37.92 21.37 14.75
C TYR A 295 -38.94 20.91 15.79
N TYR A 296 -38.91 21.46 17.01
CA TYR A 296 -39.80 20.94 18.06
C TYR A 296 -41.26 21.33 17.80
N HIS A 297 -41.51 22.50 17.20
CA HIS A 297 -42.87 22.85 16.78
C HIS A 297 -43.41 21.95 15.67
N ALA A 298 -42.56 21.52 14.74
CA ALA A 298 -42.98 20.71 13.61
C ALA A 298 -43.12 19.21 13.97
N LEU A 299 -42.30 18.68 14.88
CA LEU A 299 -42.12 17.23 15.02
C LEU A 299 -42.33 16.68 16.44
N VAL A 300 -42.43 17.52 17.47
CA VAL A 300 -42.50 17.08 18.89
C VAL A 300 -43.90 17.31 19.47
N ARG A 301 -44.33 16.44 20.40
CA ARG A 301 -45.61 16.63 21.11
C ARG A 301 -45.61 17.93 21.94
N PRO A 302 -46.72 18.70 21.98
CA PRO A 302 -46.79 19.98 22.70
C PRO A 302 -46.41 19.93 24.18
N GLU A 303 -46.62 18.77 24.83
CA GLU A 303 -46.29 18.53 26.25
C GLU A 303 -44.81 18.73 26.58
N TYR A 304 -43.91 18.68 25.59
CA TYR A 304 -42.48 18.85 25.78
C TYR A 304 -41.97 20.27 25.45
N TYR A 305 -42.82 21.19 24.98
CA TYR A 305 -42.39 22.51 24.50
C TYR A 305 -41.68 23.33 25.59
N ASP A 306 -42.20 23.34 26.82
CA ASP A 306 -41.58 24.06 27.95
C ASP A 306 -40.17 23.52 28.27
N ARG A 307 -39.96 22.20 28.12
CA ARG A 307 -38.65 21.57 28.31
C ARG A 307 -37.68 21.96 27.20
N PHE A 308 -38.16 22.09 25.96
CA PHE A 308 -37.36 22.60 24.85
C PHE A 308 -36.98 24.08 25.04
N GLU A 309 -37.90 24.95 25.44
CA GLU A 309 -37.54 26.36 25.71
C GLU A 309 -36.52 26.48 26.85
N THR A 310 -36.59 25.61 27.86
CA THR A 310 -35.58 25.54 28.92
C THR A 310 -34.21 25.08 28.41
N ILE A 311 -34.18 24.01 27.60
CA ILE A 311 -32.91 23.44 27.10
C ILE A 311 -32.30 24.24 25.95
N LEU A 312 -33.04 25.17 25.34
CA LEU A 312 -32.53 26.08 24.32
C LEU A 312 -31.89 27.35 24.89
N ASP A 313 -31.88 27.51 26.22
CA ASP A 313 -31.10 28.53 26.91
C ASP A 313 -29.66 28.01 27.17
N TYR A 314 -28.68 28.61 26.48
CA TYR A 314 -27.28 28.27 26.66
C TYR A 314 -26.78 28.50 28.09
N HIS A 315 -27.31 29.48 28.82
CA HIS A 315 -26.91 29.74 30.19
C HIS A 315 -27.31 28.58 31.11
N TYR A 316 -28.55 28.11 30.96
CA TYR A 316 -29.06 26.94 31.67
C TYR A 316 -28.23 25.69 31.38
N ILE A 317 -27.90 25.44 30.10
CA ILE A 317 -27.10 24.28 29.70
C ILE A 317 -25.71 24.34 30.35
N GLN A 318 -25.04 25.49 30.29
CA GLN A 318 -23.70 25.66 30.86
C GLN A 318 -23.68 25.45 32.38
N GLU A 319 -24.66 25.99 33.10
CA GLU A 319 -24.79 25.78 34.55
C GLU A 319 -24.98 24.29 34.88
N LYS A 320 -25.85 23.62 34.14
CA LYS A 320 -26.14 22.20 34.35
C LYS A 320 -24.99 21.27 33.95
N LEU A 321 -24.23 21.62 32.91
CA LEU A 321 -23.01 20.90 32.56
C LEU A 321 -21.91 21.06 33.62
N ALA A 322 -21.82 22.22 34.27
CA ALA A 322 -20.85 22.43 35.34
C ALA A 322 -21.13 21.59 36.59
N SER A 323 -22.40 21.26 36.86
CA SER A 323 -22.80 20.45 38.02
C SER A 323 -22.91 18.95 37.72
N GLU A 324 -23.50 18.57 36.58
CA GLU A 324 -23.86 17.18 36.25
C GLU A 324 -22.97 16.57 35.15
N GLY A 325 -22.17 17.38 34.45
CA GLY A 325 -21.27 16.93 33.37
C GLY A 325 -21.96 16.60 32.04
N MET A 326 -23.28 16.37 32.04
CA MET A 326 -24.10 16.08 30.86
C MET A 326 -25.55 16.52 31.12
N VAL A 327 -26.22 17.06 30.09
CA VAL A 327 -27.67 17.31 30.11
C VAL A 327 -28.36 16.25 29.27
N THR A 328 -29.39 15.59 29.83
CA THR A 328 -30.18 14.58 29.10
C THR A 328 -31.67 14.92 29.15
N MET A 329 -32.36 14.70 28.02
CA MET A 329 -33.80 14.89 27.89
C MET A 329 -34.39 13.83 26.95
N THR A 330 -35.42 13.13 27.39
CA THR A 330 -36.23 12.25 26.54
C THR A 330 -37.56 12.93 26.19
N TYR A 331 -37.99 12.75 24.94
CA TYR A 331 -39.26 13.28 24.43
C TYR A 331 -39.86 12.39 23.35
N GLU A 332 -41.17 12.53 23.15
CA GLU A 332 -41.93 11.82 22.14
C GLU A 332 -42.27 12.73 20.96
N LYS A 333 -42.13 12.20 19.75
CA LYS A 333 -42.47 12.87 18.50
C LYS A 333 -43.93 12.64 18.12
N LEU A 334 -44.44 13.43 17.17
CA LEU A 334 -45.80 13.30 16.64
C LEU A 334 -46.07 11.97 15.91
N ASP A 335 -45.02 11.24 15.54
CA ASP A 335 -45.07 9.92 14.89
C ASP A 335 -44.88 8.74 15.88
N ASP A 336 -45.11 8.98 17.18
CA ASP A 336 -44.98 8.03 18.29
C ASP A 336 -43.54 7.49 18.50
N SER A 337 -42.54 8.09 17.85
CA SER A 337 -41.13 7.73 18.07
C SER A 337 -40.52 8.48 19.26
N TRP A 338 -39.70 7.77 20.03
CA TRP A 338 -39.00 8.31 21.20
C TRP A 338 -37.56 8.70 20.85
N VAL A 339 -37.14 9.86 21.35
CA VAL A 339 -35.79 10.38 21.14
C VAL A 339 -35.16 10.76 22.47
N GLU A 340 -33.93 10.30 22.68
CA GLU A 340 -33.05 10.75 23.76
C GLU A 340 -32.11 11.84 23.23
N LEU A 341 -32.19 13.04 23.80
CA LEU A 341 -31.27 14.15 23.57
C LEU A 341 -30.22 14.17 24.68
N LYS A 342 -28.94 14.14 24.31
CA LYS A 342 -27.78 14.33 25.18
C LYS A 342 -26.98 15.54 24.76
N ILE A 343 -26.55 16.35 25.73
CA ILE A 343 -25.71 17.52 25.51
C ILE A 343 -24.49 17.42 26.42
N THR A 344 -23.29 17.58 25.86
CA THR A 344 -22.01 17.55 26.61
C THR A 344 -21.10 18.68 26.16
N ALA A 345 -20.13 19.06 27.00
CA ALA A 345 -19.03 19.92 26.57
C ALA A 345 -18.05 19.12 25.70
N TYR A 346 -17.55 19.72 24.61
CA TYR A 346 -16.63 19.04 23.68
C TYR A 346 -15.18 19.00 24.18
N ASP A 347 -14.72 20.04 24.90
CA ASP A 347 -13.34 20.10 25.43
C ASP A 347 -13.28 21.01 26.69
N GLN A 348 -12.55 20.56 27.72
CA GLN A 348 -12.28 21.33 28.94
C GLN A 348 -10.89 22.00 28.93
N SER A 349 -10.08 21.79 27.89
CA SER A 349 -8.65 22.13 27.90
C SER A 349 -8.27 23.44 27.18
N THR A 350 -9.15 24.01 26.38
CA THR A 350 -8.90 25.28 25.65
C THR A 350 -9.84 26.39 26.13
N ALA A 351 -9.27 27.43 26.72
CA ALA A 351 -9.98 28.46 27.50
C ALA A 351 -10.96 29.35 26.70
N ASP A 352 -11.10 29.17 25.37
CA ASP A 352 -11.79 30.17 24.53
C ASP A 352 -13.00 29.67 23.72
N THR A 353 -13.24 28.36 23.63
CA THR A 353 -14.39 27.81 22.89
C THR A 353 -15.01 26.62 23.63
N GLN A 354 -15.93 26.92 24.56
CA GLN A 354 -16.83 25.92 25.15
C GLN A 354 -17.90 25.53 24.12
N GLU A 355 -17.53 24.71 23.13
CA GLU A 355 -18.48 24.15 22.18
C GLU A 355 -19.33 23.05 22.84
N LEU A 356 -20.60 23.00 22.46
CA LEU A 356 -21.57 22.02 22.96
C LEU A 356 -21.82 20.95 21.92
N LEU A 357 -21.69 19.68 22.31
CA LEU A 357 -22.05 18.53 21.48
C LEU A 357 -23.48 18.11 21.81
N TRP A 358 -24.38 18.21 20.82
CA TRP A 358 -25.77 17.80 20.89
C TRP A 358 -25.98 16.50 20.12
N ILE A 359 -26.50 15.48 20.78
CA ILE A 359 -26.68 14.13 20.24
C ILE A 359 -28.15 13.72 20.41
N PHE A 360 -28.82 13.43 19.30
CA PHE A 360 -30.19 12.91 19.26
C PHE A 360 -30.14 11.42 18.93
N ILE A 361 -30.73 10.57 19.76
CA ILE A 361 -30.64 9.10 19.67
C ILE A 361 -32.06 8.53 19.58
N ASP A 362 -32.28 7.60 18.64
CA ASP A 362 -33.56 6.86 18.53
C ASP A 362 -33.64 5.80 19.64
N GLU A 363 -34.67 5.85 20.49
CA GLU A 363 -34.84 4.88 21.56
C GLU A 363 -35.28 3.48 21.09
N LYS A 364 -35.69 3.28 19.83
CA LYS A 364 -35.95 1.92 19.30
C LYS A 364 -34.74 0.98 19.39
N TYR A 365 -33.54 1.52 19.59
CA TYR A 365 -32.28 0.79 19.70
C TYR A 365 -31.55 1.02 21.04
N GLY A 366 -32.28 1.46 22.07
CA GLY A 366 -31.80 1.50 23.45
C GLY A 366 -31.31 0.12 23.92
N LEU A 367 -30.16 0.09 24.59
CA LEU A 367 -29.51 -1.12 25.12
C LEU A 367 -30.48 -1.99 25.94
N PRO A 368 -30.26 -3.32 26.02
CA PRO A 368 -31.05 -4.19 26.89
C PRO A 368 -31.00 -3.64 28.32
N THR A 369 -32.18 -3.45 28.89
CA THR A 369 -32.34 -3.19 30.32
C THR A 369 -31.88 -4.42 31.10
N THR A 370 -30.69 -4.31 31.71
CA THR A 370 -30.10 -5.19 32.76
C THR A 370 -29.93 -6.68 32.47
#